data_AF-A0A813UWP7-F1
#
_entry.id   AF-A0A813UWP7-F1
#
_cell.length_a   1.000
_cell.length_b   1.000
_cell.length_c   1.000
_cell.angle_alpha   90.00
_cell.angle_beta   90.00
_cell.angle_gamma   90.00
#
_symmetry.space_group_name_H-M   'P 1'
#
loop_
_entity.id
_entity.type
_entity.pdbx_description
1 polymer ?
#
loop_
_entity_poly.entity_id
_entity_poly.type
_entity_poly.pdbx_seq_one_letter_code
_entity_poly.pdbx_strand_id
1 'polypeptide(L)'
;MLEIRLYELYDYVTLFLIVESNLTLSGKPKPLYLKENWSRFARYHNKIRRVEMDLMNSINKTIDAWYNERTMRNEGIRLALPNSKKDFLLLTSDLDEIPKFRFIQALASCQLPIPFQSLLLQCDFYYYSFEFRHAPNPYFPGFEYELVVVEIPPPPLL
;
A
#
# COMPACT_ATOMS: atom_id res chain seq x y z
N MET A 1 7.67 10.31 5.88
CA MET A 1 6.76 9.15 5.94
C MET A 1 7.39 7.86 5.47
N LEU A 2 7.77 7.70 4.19
CA LEU A 2 8.31 6.40 3.69
C LEU A 2 9.44 5.81 4.54
N GLU A 3 10.41 6.63 4.94
CA GLU A 3 11.53 6.17 5.76
C GLU A 3 11.10 5.59 7.11
N ILE A 4 10.07 6.16 7.75
CA ILE A 4 9.51 5.67 9.02
C ILE A 4 8.85 4.30 8.80
N ARG A 5 8.05 4.17 7.74
CA ARG A 5 7.41 2.89 7.38
C ARG A 5 8.44 1.80 7.12
N LEU A 6 9.47 2.12 6.33
CA LEU A 6 10.57 1.20 6.04
C LEU A 6 11.25 0.80 7.34
N TYR A 7 11.62 1.76 8.20
CA TYR A 7 12.27 1.48 9.47
C TYR A 7 11.43 0.55 10.37
N GLU A 8 10.15 0.88 10.58
CA GLU A 8 9.24 0.14 11.46
C GLU A 8 9.03 -1.31 11.00
N LEU A 9 8.97 -1.54 9.70
CA LEU A 9 8.54 -2.82 9.13
C LEU A 9 9.67 -3.66 8.53
N TYR A 10 10.88 -3.10 8.37
CA TYR A 10 11.95 -3.72 7.58
C TYR A 10 12.29 -5.14 8.03
N ASP A 11 12.31 -5.39 9.34
CA ASP A 11 12.65 -6.71 9.89
C ASP A 11 11.46 -7.69 9.88
N TYR A 12 10.24 -7.20 9.65
CA TYR A 12 9.00 -7.97 9.83
C TYR A 12 8.30 -8.31 8.51
N VAL A 13 8.71 -7.71 7.40
CA VAL A 13 8.21 -8.03 6.06
C VAL A 13 9.30 -8.60 5.17
N THR A 14 8.88 -9.43 4.22
CA THR A 14 9.78 -10.03 3.22
C THR A 14 10.16 -9.01 2.14
N LEU A 15 9.19 -8.22 1.67
CA LEU A 15 9.36 -7.31 0.54
C LEU A 15 8.42 -6.11 0.66
N PHE A 16 8.93 -4.92 0.34
CA PHE A 16 8.15 -3.72 0.09
C PHE A 16 7.91 -3.58 -1.41
N LEU A 17 6.64 -3.63 -1.81
CA LEU A 17 6.21 -3.25 -3.14
C LEU A 17 5.85 -1.76 -3.10
N ILE A 18 6.70 -0.91 -3.67
CA ILE A 18 6.46 0.53 -3.68
C ILE A 18 6.10 0.96 -5.09
N VAL A 19 4.86 1.35 -5.25
CA VAL A 19 4.28 1.81 -6.51
C VAL A 19 4.28 3.34 -6.51
N GLU A 20 4.79 3.94 -7.59
CA GLU A 20 4.82 5.39 -7.76
C GLU A 20 4.35 5.79 -9.15
N SER A 21 3.32 6.64 -9.21
CA SER A 21 2.79 7.21 -10.45
C SER A 21 3.40 8.57 -10.79
N ASN A 22 3.34 8.97 -12.06
CA ASN A 22 3.64 10.33 -12.53
C ASN A 22 2.47 11.33 -12.38
N LEU A 23 1.39 10.94 -11.69
CA LEU A 23 0.21 11.77 -11.44
C LEU A 23 -0.14 11.82 -9.95
N THR A 24 -0.69 12.93 -9.49
CA THR A 24 -1.37 13.02 -8.19
C THR A 24 -2.70 12.27 -8.24
N LEU A 25 -3.29 12.03 -7.06
CA LEU A 25 -4.65 11.48 -6.92
C LEU A 25 -5.70 12.28 -7.72
N SER A 26 -5.52 13.60 -7.78
CA SER A 26 -6.37 14.52 -8.55
C SER A 26 -5.99 14.63 -10.04
N GLY A 27 -5.15 13.74 -10.56
CA GLY A 27 -4.76 13.70 -11.97
C GLY A 27 -3.81 14.81 -12.44
N LYS A 28 -3.11 15.50 -11.52
CA LYS A 28 -2.12 16.52 -11.89
C LYS A 28 -0.74 15.87 -12.08
N PRO A 29 0.07 16.29 -13.07
CA PRO A 29 1.44 15.81 -13.20
C PRO A 29 2.25 16.02 -11.91
N LYS A 30 3.03 15.01 -11.53
CA LYS A 30 4.00 15.10 -10.45
C LYS A 30 5.30 14.36 -10.83
N PRO A 31 6.45 14.79 -10.29
CA PRO A 31 7.67 14.01 -10.40
C PRO A 31 7.56 12.66 -9.66
N LEU A 32 8.49 11.77 -10.00
CA LEU A 32 8.69 10.50 -9.32
C LEU A 32 9.65 10.73 -8.14
N TYR A 33 9.12 11.25 -7.03
CA TYR A 33 9.87 11.60 -5.82
C TYR A 33 10.73 10.45 -5.28
N LEU A 34 10.24 9.21 -5.28
CA LEU A 34 11.04 8.07 -4.83
C LEU A 34 12.21 7.80 -5.78
N LYS A 35 11.98 7.91 -7.09
CA LYS A 35 13.05 7.80 -8.10
C LYS A 35 14.13 8.86 -7.91
N GLU A 36 13.73 10.11 -7.73
CA GLU A 36 14.64 11.25 -7.54
C GLU A 36 15.44 11.15 -6.24
N ASN A 37 14.86 10.55 -5.19
CA ASN A 37 15.48 10.40 -3.88
C ASN A 37 15.96 8.97 -3.60
N TRP A 38 16.19 8.16 -4.64
CA TRP A 38 16.42 6.72 -4.49
C TRP A 38 17.63 6.39 -3.60
N SER A 39 18.71 7.16 -3.71
CA SER A 39 19.93 7.00 -2.92
C SER A 39 19.72 7.13 -1.41
N ARG A 40 18.75 7.95 -0.97
CA ARG A 40 18.39 8.11 0.46
C ARG A 40 17.95 6.80 1.10
N PHE A 41 17.38 5.88 0.32
CA PHE A 41 16.83 4.63 0.80
C PHE A 41 17.78 3.43 0.61
N ALA A 42 19.06 3.66 0.32
CA ALA A 42 20.04 2.62 0.00
C ALA A 42 20.07 1.45 0.98
N ARG A 43 19.96 1.72 2.29
CA ARG A 43 19.91 0.69 3.34
C ARG A 43 18.74 -0.29 3.25
N TYR A 44 17.70 0.04 2.48
CA TYR A 44 16.48 -0.75 2.36
C TYR A 44 16.33 -1.41 0.98
N HIS A 45 17.20 -1.08 0.01
CA HIS A 45 17.04 -1.46 -1.40
C HIS A 45 16.90 -2.98 -1.61
N ASN A 46 17.57 -3.79 -0.80
CA ASN A 46 17.49 -5.25 -0.85
C ASN A 46 16.08 -5.82 -0.58
N LYS A 47 15.20 -5.04 0.07
CA LYS A 47 13.79 -5.41 0.30
C LYS A 47 12.80 -4.52 -0.45
N ILE A 48 13.24 -3.63 -1.33
CA ILE A 48 12.32 -2.76 -2.09
C ILE A 48 12.25 -3.21 -3.55
N ARG A 49 11.02 -3.54 -4.00
CA ARG A 49 10.69 -3.58 -5.43
C ARG A 49 9.92 -2.32 -5.78
N ARG A 50 10.54 -1.48 -6.60
CA ARG A 50 9.93 -0.24 -7.09
C ARG A 50 9.19 -0.47 -8.40
N VAL A 51 7.99 0.09 -8.51
CA VAL A 51 7.15 0.00 -9.71
C VAL A 51 6.79 1.42 -10.12
N GLU A 52 7.22 1.82 -11.31
CA GLU A 52 6.81 3.09 -11.90
C GLU A 52 5.52 2.88 -12.68
N MET A 53 4.57 3.77 -12.49
CA MET A 53 3.30 3.80 -13.21
C MET A 53 3.19 5.05 -14.04
N ASP A 54 3.10 4.88 -15.35
CA ASP A 54 2.67 5.96 -16.24
C ASP A 54 1.16 5.87 -16.42
N LEU A 55 0.45 6.81 -15.81
CA LEU A 55 -1.01 6.90 -15.92
C LEU A 55 -1.46 8.12 -16.73
N MET A 56 -0.55 8.81 -17.42
CA MET A 56 -0.86 10.06 -18.13
C MET A 56 -2.03 9.92 -19.12
N ASN A 57 -2.17 8.73 -19.71
CA ASN A 57 -3.23 8.39 -20.67
C ASN A 57 -4.38 7.57 -20.07
N SER A 58 -4.28 7.16 -18.80
CA SER A 58 -5.20 6.22 -18.16
C SER A 58 -6.13 6.87 -17.14
N ILE A 59 -5.84 8.08 -16.68
CA ILE A 59 -6.69 8.80 -15.72
C ILE A 59 -7.55 9.83 -16.44
N ASN A 60 -8.86 9.70 -16.33
CA ASN A 60 -9.77 10.74 -16.74
C ASN A 60 -9.81 11.84 -15.68
N LYS A 61 -9.29 13.02 -16.03
CA LYS A 61 -9.14 14.18 -15.13
C LYS A 61 -10.47 14.76 -14.62
N THR A 62 -11.61 14.32 -15.17
CA THR A 62 -12.95 14.74 -14.75
C THR A 62 -13.61 13.80 -13.75
N ILE A 63 -12.96 12.67 -13.42
CA ILE A 63 -13.49 11.68 -12.50
C ILE A 63 -13.01 11.97 -11.06
N ASP A 64 -13.89 11.63 -10.10
CA ASP A 64 -13.68 11.71 -8.66
C ASP A 64 -12.33 11.10 -8.20
N ALA A 65 -11.70 11.74 -7.21
CA ALA A 65 -10.40 11.36 -6.67
C ALA A 65 -10.40 9.92 -6.13
N TRP A 66 -11.52 9.46 -5.58
CA TRP A 66 -11.67 8.08 -5.07
C TRP A 66 -11.67 7.03 -6.17
N TYR A 67 -12.09 7.36 -7.38
CA TYR A 67 -11.95 6.43 -8.52
C TYR A 67 -10.49 6.35 -8.96
N ASN A 68 -9.78 7.48 -9.00
CA ASN A 68 -8.37 7.51 -9.35
C ASN A 68 -7.55 6.72 -8.34
N GLU A 69 -7.85 6.85 -7.04
CA GLU A 69 -7.26 6.06 -5.96
C GLU A 69 -7.38 4.55 -6.26
N ARG A 70 -8.60 4.06 -6.47
CA ARG A 70 -8.87 2.64 -6.76
C ARG A 70 -8.17 2.15 -8.01
N THR A 71 -8.19 2.95 -9.09
CA THR A 71 -7.49 2.62 -10.33
C THR A 71 -5.98 2.55 -10.12
N MET A 72 -5.40 3.52 -9.39
CA MET A 72 -3.98 3.55 -9.07
C MET A 72 -3.57 2.34 -8.21
N ARG A 73 -4.35 2.00 -7.18
CA ARG A 73 -4.13 0.85 -6.31
C ARG A 73 -4.16 -0.46 -7.11
N ASN A 74 -5.24 -0.68 -7.87
CA ASN A 74 -5.44 -1.93 -8.62
C ASN A 74 -4.38 -2.12 -9.70
N GLU A 75 -4.08 -1.08 -10.47
CA GLU A 75 -3.05 -1.13 -11.51
C GLU A 75 -1.65 -1.30 -10.90
N GLY A 76 -1.39 -0.66 -9.76
CA GLY A 76 -0.16 -0.82 -9.00
C GLY A 76 0.08 -2.25 -8.55
N ILE A 77 -0.93 -2.90 -7.96
CA ILE A 77 -0.87 -4.31 -7.56
C ILE A 77 -0.62 -5.19 -8.78
N ARG A 78 -1.35 -4.97 -9.88
CA ARG A 78 -1.20 -5.72 -11.13
C ARG A 78 0.22 -5.65 -11.68
N LEU A 79 0.82 -4.46 -11.67
CA LEU A 79 2.19 -4.23 -12.17
C LEU A 79 3.28 -4.72 -11.21
N ALA A 80 3.04 -4.67 -9.90
CA ALA A 80 4.01 -5.12 -8.90
C ALA A 80 4.11 -6.65 -8.80
N LEU A 81 3.02 -7.35 -9.12
CA LEU A 81 2.86 -8.78 -8.95
C LEU A 81 2.39 -9.48 -10.25
N PRO A 82 3.10 -9.30 -11.38
CA PRO A 82 2.73 -9.97 -12.62
C PRO A 82 2.89 -11.48 -12.43
N ASN A 83 1.82 -12.24 -12.67
CA ASN A 83 1.82 -13.70 -12.56
C ASN A 83 2.12 -14.25 -11.15
N SER A 84 1.61 -13.59 -10.11
CA SER A 84 1.73 -14.06 -8.72
C SER A 84 1.27 -15.51 -8.52
N LYS A 85 2.05 -16.28 -7.75
CA LYS A 85 1.75 -17.68 -7.36
C LYS A 85 0.76 -17.80 -6.19
N LYS A 86 0.31 -16.67 -5.60
CA LYS A 86 -0.73 -16.59 -4.55
C LYS A 86 -0.37 -17.29 -3.24
N ASP A 87 0.90 -17.28 -2.87
CA ASP A 87 1.46 -17.93 -1.68
C ASP A 87 1.92 -16.94 -0.59
N PHE A 88 1.37 -15.71 -0.61
CA PHE A 88 1.72 -14.65 0.32
C PHE A 88 0.51 -13.84 0.78
N LEU A 89 0.66 -13.19 1.93
CA LEU A 89 -0.26 -12.16 2.41
C LEU A 89 0.17 -10.81 1.83
N LEU A 90 -0.76 -10.07 1.21
CA LEU A 90 -0.50 -8.71 0.74
C LEU A 90 -1.13 -7.71 1.69
N LEU A 91 -0.30 -6.84 2.27
CA LEU A 91 -0.80 -5.67 2.96
C LEU A 91 -0.80 -4.47 2.01
N THR A 92 -1.98 -3.94 1.75
CA THR A 92 -2.16 -2.70 0.98
C THR A 92 -2.56 -1.58 1.91
N SER A 93 -1.87 -0.44 1.84
CA SER A 93 -2.20 0.75 2.62
C SER A 93 -1.53 1.97 2.00
N ASP A 94 -2.00 3.15 2.38
CA ASP A 94 -1.32 4.41 2.05
C ASP A 94 0.02 4.51 2.80
N LEU A 95 0.84 5.48 2.38
CA LEU A 95 2.22 5.62 2.84
C LEU A 95 2.33 5.96 4.34
N ASP A 96 1.37 6.73 4.83
CA ASP A 96 1.22 7.22 6.21
C ASP A 96 0.42 6.28 7.11
N GLU A 97 -0.23 5.26 6.55
CA GLU A 97 -0.93 4.21 7.29
C GLU A 97 0.05 3.09 7.72
N ILE A 98 0.84 3.36 8.75
CA ILE A 98 1.92 2.45 9.19
C ILE A 98 1.39 1.49 10.26
N PRO A 99 1.20 0.18 9.97
CA PRO A 99 0.85 -0.80 10.99
C PRO A 99 1.98 -0.92 12.02
N LYS A 100 1.64 -1.18 13.29
CA LYS A 100 2.65 -1.55 14.29
C LYS A 100 3.22 -2.93 13.96
N PHE A 101 4.54 -3.09 14.07
CA PHE A 101 5.21 -4.35 13.74
C PHE A 101 4.61 -5.59 14.42
N ARG A 102 4.11 -5.43 15.66
CA ARG A 102 3.51 -6.52 16.46
C ARG A 102 2.31 -7.17 15.78
N PHE A 103 1.52 -6.39 15.03
CA PHE A 103 0.37 -6.94 14.29
C PHE A 103 0.85 -7.79 13.10
N ILE A 104 1.87 -7.31 12.37
CA ILE A 104 2.46 -8.06 11.26
C ILE A 104 3.08 -9.37 11.76
N GLN A 105 3.79 -9.32 12.87
CA GLN A 105 4.37 -10.50 13.49
C GLN A 105 3.30 -11.50 13.96
N ALA A 106 2.19 -11.02 14.54
CA ALA A 106 1.08 -11.88 14.92
C ALA A 106 0.46 -12.56 13.70
N LEU A 107 0.17 -11.80 12.63
CA LEU A 107 -0.38 -12.33 11.38
C LEU A 107 0.53 -13.39 10.75
N ALA A 108 1.83 -13.15 10.72
CA ALA A 108 2.81 -14.08 10.19
C ALA A 108 2.95 -15.37 11.03
N SER A 109 2.57 -15.32 12.30
CA SER A 109 2.65 -16.47 13.23
C SER A 109 1.35 -17.27 13.33
N CYS A 110 0.24 -16.73 12.82
CA CYS A 110 -1.07 -17.36 12.88
C CYS A 110 -1.30 -18.32 11.70
N GLN A 111 -1.99 -19.42 11.96
CA GLN A 111 -2.55 -20.27 10.91
C GLN A 111 -3.86 -19.64 10.44
N LEU A 112 -3.78 -18.84 9.39
CA LEU A 112 -4.94 -18.13 8.86
C LEU A 112 -5.89 -19.10 8.15
N PRO A 113 -7.22 -18.92 8.30
CA PRO A 113 -8.20 -19.75 7.60
C PRO A 113 -8.06 -19.59 6.09
N ILE A 114 -8.32 -20.68 5.34
CA ILE A 114 -8.33 -20.69 3.87
C ILE A 114 -9.75 -21.09 3.41
N PRO A 115 -10.47 -20.24 2.66
CA PRO A 115 -10.05 -18.95 2.15
C PRO A 115 -9.96 -17.89 3.26
N PHE A 116 -8.97 -17.01 3.16
CA PHE A 116 -8.84 -15.89 4.09
C PHE A 116 -9.69 -14.73 3.58
N GLN A 117 -10.72 -14.35 4.34
CA GLN A 117 -11.47 -13.13 4.08
C GLN A 117 -10.60 -11.91 4.41
N SER A 118 -10.70 -10.84 3.63
CA SER A 118 -9.90 -9.63 3.89
C SER A 118 -10.11 -9.12 5.31
N LEU A 119 -9.01 -8.65 5.91
CA LEU A 119 -8.99 -8.11 7.26
C LEU A 119 -8.77 -6.60 7.17
N LEU A 120 -9.59 -5.83 7.87
CA LEU A 120 -9.36 -4.40 8.04
C LEU A 120 -8.52 -4.16 9.30
N LEU A 121 -7.42 -3.43 9.13
CA LEU A 121 -6.59 -2.97 10.23
C LEU A 121 -6.90 -1.50 10.49
N GLN A 122 -7.21 -1.17 11.74
CA GLN A 122 -7.44 0.19 12.17
C GLN A 122 -6.15 0.77 12.76
N CYS A 123 -5.76 1.95 12.29
CA CYS A 123 -4.65 2.71 12.87
C CYS A 123 -5.15 3.90 13.68
N ASP A 124 -4.33 4.31 14.65
CA ASP A 124 -4.48 5.61 15.30
C ASP A 124 -4.30 6.71 14.23
N PHE A 125 -5.26 7.62 14.14
CA PHE A 125 -5.20 8.72 13.17
C PHE A 125 -4.56 9.97 13.78
N TYR A 126 -3.66 10.60 13.03
CA TYR A 126 -2.95 11.81 13.43
C TYR A 126 -3.04 12.85 12.30
N TYR A 127 -3.39 14.09 12.65
CA TYR A 127 -3.42 15.20 11.70
C TYR A 127 -2.04 15.82 11.54
N TYR A 128 -1.46 15.76 10.33
CA TYR A 128 -0.22 16.44 9.94
C TYR A 128 1.08 15.97 10.66
N SER A 129 1.03 15.69 11.97
CA SER A 129 2.14 15.33 12.87
C SER A 129 1.63 14.39 13.97
N PHE A 130 2.53 13.58 14.55
CA PHE A 130 2.24 12.66 15.66
C PHE A 130 1.78 13.36 16.96
N GLU A 131 1.90 14.68 17.04
CA GLU A 131 1.41 15.48 18.16
C GLU A 131 -0.11 15.64 18.16
N PHE A 132 -0.75 15.59 16.99
CA PHE A 132 -2.17 15.90 16.84
C PHE A 132 -2.99 14.63 16.58
N ARG A 133 -3.07 13.77 17.60
CA ARG A 133 -3.92 12.57 17.53
C ARG A 133 -5.39 12.96 17.39
N HIS A 134 -6.06 12.41 16.40
CA HIS A 134 -7.51 12.51 16.27
C HIS A 134 -8.19 11.68 17.36
N ALA A 135 -9.09 12.31 18.11
CA ALA A 135 -9.98 11.58 19.01
C ALA A 135 -10.98 10.77 18.16
N PRO A 136 -11.13 9.46 18.38
CA PRO A 136 -12.11 8.65 17.66
C PRO A 136 -13.51 9.24 17.80
N ASN A 137 -14.27 9.29 16.72
CA ASN A 137 -15.66 9.73 16.71
C ASN A 137 -16.51 8.70 15.94
N PRO A 138 -17.75 8.37 16.37
CA PRO A 138 -18.65 7.49 15.64
C PRO A 138 -18.86 7.82 14.15
N TYR A 139 -18.65 9.06 13.71
CA TYR A 139 -18.75 9.42 12.28
C TYR A 139 -17.47 9.17 11.47
N PHE A 140 -16.33 9.10 12.14
CA PHE A 140 -15.03 8.84 11.52
C PHE A 140 -14.13 8.10 12.52
N PRO A 141 -14.21 6.76 12.57
CA PRO A 141 -13.49 5.98 13.58
C PRO A 141 -11.97 5.97 13.35
N GLY A 142 -11.50 6.47 12.20
CA GLY A 142 -10.09 6.49 11.80
C GLY A 142 -9.94 6.04 10.35
N PHE A 143 -8.71 5.77 9.95
CA PHE A 143 -8.42 5.15 8.65
C PHE A 143 -8.34 3.63 8.85
N GLU A 144 -9.04 2.93 7.97
CA GLU A 144 -9.06 1.47 7.89
C GLU A 144 -8.38 1.08 6.57
N TYR A 145 -7.39 0.22 6.65
CA TYR A 145 -6.75 -0.33 5.45
C TYR A 145 -6.94 -1.83 5.40
N GLU A 146 -7.01 -2.31 4.16
CA GLU A 146 -7.38 -3.68 3.86
C GLU A 146 -6.12 -4.54 3.69
N LEU A 147 -5.93 -5.46 4.62
CA LEU A 147 -5.10 -6.64 4.43
C LEU A 147 -5.87 -7.59 3.52
N VAL A 148 -5.45 -7.64 2.26
CA VAL A 148 -6.03 -8.52 1.25
C VAL A 148 -5.13 -9.73 1.08
N VAL A 149 -5.64 -10.92 1.32
CA VAL A 149 -4.98 -12.12 0.81
C VAL A 149 -5.30 -12.21 -0.66
N VAL A 150 -4.26 -12.01 -1.48
CA VAL A 150 -4.40 -11.99 -2.94
C VAL A 150 -4.51 -13.43 -3.44
N GLU A 151 -5.71 -13.99 -3.36
CA GLU A 151 -6.15 -15.10 -4.21
C GLU A 151 -6.71 -14.50 -5.51
N ILE A 152 -5.85 -14.14 -6.47
CA ILE A 152 -6.33 -13.72 -7.81
C ILE A 152 -7.04 -14.92 -8.43
N PRO A 153 -8.25 -14.86 -8.99
CA PRO A 153 -8.86 -16.01 -9.65
C PRO A 153 -7.97 -16.49 -10.82
N PRO A 154 -7.92 -17.81 -11.14
CA PRO A 154 -7.22 -18.26 -12.35
C PRO A 154 -7.79 -17.53 -13.59
N PRO A 155 -6.97 -17.27 -14.63
CA PRO A 155 -7.48 -16.67 -15.86
C PRO A 155 -8.66 -17.49 -16.40
N PRO A 156 -9.66 -16.86 -17.04
CA PRO A 156 -10.75 -17.61 -17.65
C PRO A 156 -10.15 -18.65 -18.59
N LEU A 157 -10.57 -19.91 -18.43
CA LEU A 157 -10.17 -20.98 -19.33
C LEU A 157 -10.52 -20.56 -20.76
N LEU A 158 -9.51 -20.53 -21.62
CA LEU A 158 -9.67 -20.35 -23.07
C LEU A 158 -10.47 -21.51 -23.67
#